data_AF-A0AAW2VNQ8-F1
#
_entry.id   AF-A0AAW2VNQ8-F1
#
_cell.length_a   1.000
_cell.length_b   1.000
_cell.length_c   1.000
_cell.angle_alpha   90.00
_cell.angle_beta   90.00
_cell.angle_gamma   90.00
#
_symmetry.space_group_name_H-M   'P 1'
#
loop_
_entity.id
_entity.type
_entity.pdbx_description
1 polymer ?
#
loop_
_entity_poly.entity_id
_entity_poly.type
_entity_poly.pdbx_seq_one_letter_code
_entity_poly.pdbx_strand_id
1 'polypeptide(L)'
;MTEMTIKESSPDQKWLLHVDGSSTEQGSGVGIIITTPQGEDLEFAIKFGFKASNNEAEYETLVVGMRMVHEAGARHLLAYSDS
;
A
#
# COMPACT_ATOMS: atom_id res chain seq x y z
N MET A 1 30.54 0.25 -22.18
CA MET A 1 29.50 -0.68 -21.71
C MET A 1 29.48 -0.55 -20.20
N THR A 2 28.63 0.32 -19.67
CA THR A 2 28.58 0.63 -18.23
C THR A 2 27.83 -0.51 -17.54
N GLU A 3 28.49 -1.21 -16.62
CA GLU A 3 27.82 -2.17 -15.74
C GLU A 3 26.72 -1.46 -14.96
N MET A 4 25.48 -1.90 -15.15
CA MET A 4 24.38 -1.54 -14.28
C MET A 4 24.52 -2.36 -13.00
N THR A 5 25.34 -1.88 -12.06
CA THR A 5 25.33 -2.40 -10.69
C THR A 5 23.97 -2.12 -10.09
N ILE A 6 23.10 -3.13 -10.07
CA ILE A 6 21.88 -3.10 -9.26
C ILE A 6 22.36 -3.09 -7.81
N LYS A 7 22.35 -1.90 -7.18
CA LYS A 7 22.50 -1.80 -5.74
C LYS A 7 21.27 -2.48 -5.14
N GLU A 8 21.45 -3.67 -4.56
CA GLU A 8 20.48 -4.19 -3.60
C GLU A 8 20.29 -3.11 -2.51
N SER A 9 19.03 -2.75 -2.27
CA SER A 9 18.67 -1.81 -1.21
C SER A 9 19.05 -2.38 0.14
N SER A 10 19.61 -1.55 1.02
CA SER A 10 19.77 -1.96 2.42
C SER A 10 18.39 -2.27 3.03
N PRO A 11 18.28 -3.26 3.94
CA PRO A 11 17.04 -3.57 4.64
C PRO A 11 16.37 -2.34 5.28
N ASP A 12 17.21 -1.37 5.67
CA ASP A 12 16.85 -0.10 6.32
C ASP A 12 16.13 0.91 5.40
N GLN A 13 15.81 0.55 4.15
CA GLN A 13 15.09 1.40 3.20
C GLN A 13 13.75 0.82 2.74
N LYS A 14 13.33 -0.34 3.29
CA LYS A 14 12.10 -1.01 2.87
C LYS A 14 10.88 -0.42 3.58
N TRP A 15 9.85 -0.09 2.80
CA TRP A 15 8.55 0.29 3.32
C TRP A 15 7.68 -0.96 3.46
N LEU A 16 6.88 -1.04 4.53
CA LEU A 16 5.85 -2.06 4.68
C LEU A 16 4.48 -1.43 4.43
N LEU A 17 3.61 -2.16 3.74
CA LEU A 17 2.25 -1.75 3.45
C LEU A 17 1.31 -2.88 3.82
N HIS A 18 0.42 -2.65 4.76
CA HIS A 18 -0.71 -3.52 5.05
C HIS A 18 -1.98 -2.85 4.56
N VAL A 19 -2.81 -3.61 3.86
CA VAL A 19 -4.05 -3.09 3.28
C VAL A 19 -5.20 -4.08 3.48
N ASP A 20 -6.40 -3.55 3.70
CA ASP A 20 -7.64 -4.30 3.86
C ASP A 20 -8.81 -3.47 3.28
N GLY A 21 -9.56 -4.06 2.36
CA GLY A 21 -10.60 -3.43 1.56
C GLY A 21 -11.96 -4.04 1.80
N SER A 22 -12.88 -3.28 2.40
CA SER A 22 -14.22 -3.78 2.69
C SER A 22 -15.29 -3.13 1.81
N SER A 23 -16.34 -3.90 1.54
CA SER A 23 -17.57 -3.38 0.94
C SER A 23 -18.81 -3.82 1.72
N THR A 24 -19.78 -2.91 1.76
CA THR A 24 -21.09 -3.08 2.38
C THR A 24 -22.17 -2.48 1.46
N GLU A 25 -23.44 -2.70 1.79
CA GLU A 25 -24.55 -2.07 1.06
C GLU A 25 -24.48 -0.53 1.08
N GLN A 26 -23.92 0.04 2.15
CA GLN A 26 -23.78 1.48 2.39
C GLN A 26 -22.56 2.10 1.67
N GLY A 27 -21.67 1.27 1.10
CA GLY A 27 -20.49 1.70 0.37
C GLY A 27 -19.27 0.83 0.64
N SER A 28 -18.15 1.25 0.07
CA SER A 28 -16.86 0.57 0.19
C SER A 28 -15.79 1.51 0.71
N GLY A 29 -14.70 0.94 1.20
CA GLY A 29 -13.57 1.69 1.71
C GLY A 29 -12.38 0.80 2.02
N VAL A 30 -11.34 1.44 2.53
CA VAL A 30 -10.03 0.85 2.73
C VAL A 30 -9.45 1.24 4.08
N GLY A 31 -8.81 0.27 4.74
CA GLY A 31 -7.80 0.47 5.77
C GLY A 31 -6.39 0.29 5.18
N ILE A 32 -5.48 1.19 5.54
CA ILE A 32 -4.07 1.15 5.11
C ILE A 32 -3.18 1.40 6.33
N ILE A 33 -2.14 0.59 6.50
CA ILE A 33 -1.04 0.86 7.42
C ILE A 33 0.25 0.89 6.61
N ILE A 34 0.99 1.98 6.72
CA ILE A 34 2.31 2.14 6.11
C ILE A 34 3.35 2.22 7.22
N THR A 35 4.28 1.27 7.28
CA THR A 35 5.46 1.37 8.15
C THR A 35 6.61 1.97 7.34
N THR A 36 7.10 3.12 7.77
CA THR A 36 8.26 3.78 7.16
C THR A 36 9.53 2.95 7.41
N PRO A 37 10.62 3.16 6.65
CA PRO A 37 11.89 2.52 6.94
C PRO A 37 12.48 2.89 8.31
N GLN A 38 12.00 3.99 8.90
CA GLN A 38 12.34 4.42 10.26
C GLN A 38 11.57 3.66 11.35
N GLY A 39 10.61 2.81 10.96
CA GLY A 39 9.76 2.03 11.85
C GLY A 39 8.54 2.79 12.37
N GLU A 40 8.15 3.89 11.73
CA GLU A 40 6.95 4.65 12.10
C GLU A 40 5.73 4.13 11.34
N ASP A 41 4.63 3.90 12.04
CA ASP A 41 3.37 3.47 11.43
C ASP A 41 2.47 4.68 11.12
N LEU A 42 1.97 4.72 9.88
CA LEU A 42 0.99 5.70 9.39
C LEU A 42 -0.29 4.96 9.01
N GLU A 43 -1.37 5.23 9.74
CA GLU A 43 -2.67 4.59 9.55
C GLU A 43 -3.64 5.49 8.79
N PHE A 44 -4.34 4.92 7.81
CA PHE A 44 -5.33 5.62 7.00
C PHE A 44 -6.60 4.80 6.85
N ALA A 45 -7.75 5.49 6.87
CA ALA A 45 -9.03 4.94 6.50
C ALA A 45 -9.67 5.83 5.45
N ILE A 46 -9.94 5.29 4.26
CA ILE A 46 -10.47 6.06 3.13
C ILE A 46 -11.78 5.42 2.68
N LYS A 47 -12.84 6.23 2.59
CA LYS A 47 -14.10 5.79 1.98
C LYS A 47 -14.04 6.02 0.48
N PHE A 48 -14.35 5.00 -0.31
CA PHE A 48 -14.43 5.17 -1.75
C PHE A 48 -15.68 5.97 -2.13
N GLY A 49 -15.53 6.81 -3.16
CA GLY A 49 -16.63 7.57 -3.76
C GLY A 49 -17.55 6.74 -4.65
N PHE A 50 -17.28 5.44 -4.77
CA PHE A 50 -18.01 4.48 -5.58
C PHE A 50 -18.37 3.24 -4.77
N LYS A 51 -19.33 2.47 -5.29
CA LYS A 51 -19.61 1.11 -4.80
C LYS A 51 -18.67 0.13 -5.49
N ALA A 52 -18.17 -0.83 -4.73
CA ALA A 52 -17.33 -1.92 -5.19
C ALA A 52 -17.86 -3.23 -4.59
N SER A 53 -17.56 -4.38 -5.18
CA SER A 53 -17.59 -5.67 -4.47
C SER A 53 -16.43 -5.75 -3.45
N ASN A 54 -16.42 -6.77 -2.59
CA ASN A 54 -15.28 -6.96 -1.66
C ASN A 54 -13.96 -7.11 -2.43
N ASN A 55 -13.92 -7.95 -3.47
CA ASN A 55 -12.71 -8.17 -4.25
C ASN A 55 -12.25 -6.90 -4.99
N GLU A 56 -13.18 -6.10 -5.52
CA GLU A 56 -12.84 -4.81 -6.12
C GLU A 56 -12.35 -3.82 -5.06
N ALA A 57 -12.95 -3.82 -3.86
CA ALA A 57 -12.49 -2.99 -2.76
C ALA A 57 -11.05 -3.35 -2.37
N GLU A 58 -10.74 -4.63 -2.15
CA GLU A 58 -9.38 -5.12 -1.86
C GLU A 58 -8.35 -4.75 -2.94
N TYR A 59 -8.73 -4.90 -4.21
CA TYR A 59 -7.84 -4.55 -5.31
C TYR A 59 -7.56 -3.05 -5.37
N GLU A 60 -8.60 -2.22 -5.31
CA GLU A 60 -8.48 -0.76 -5.32
C GLU A 60 -7.70 -0.25 -4.11
N THR A 61 -7.94 -0.87 -2.96
CA THR A 61 -7.23 -0.67 -1.70
C THR A 61 -5.71 -0.83 -1.88
N LEU A 62 -5.26 -1.93 -2.49
CA LEU A 62 -3.84 -2.17 -2.75
C LEU A 62 -3.26 -1.12 -3.71
N VAL A 63 -3.99 -0.74 -4.77
CA VAL A 63 -3.57 0.29 -5.72
C VAL A 63 -3.39 1.64 -5.04
N VAL A 64 -4.33 2.05 -4.20
CA VAL A 64 -4.26 3.31 -3.43
C VAL A 64 -3.06 3.29 -2.49
N GLY A 65 -2.88 2.22 -1.71
CA GLY A 65 -1.74 2.09 -0.79
C GLY A 65 -0.39 2.15 -1.50
N MET A 66 -0.24 1.44 -2.62
CA MET A 66 0.98 1.48 -3.44
C MET A 66 1.27 2.87 -4.00
N ARG A 67 0.22 3.58 -4.43
CA ARG A 67 0.37 4.95 -4.93
C ARG A 67 0.83 5.91 -3.83
N MET A 68 0.27 5.79 -2.63
CA MET A 68 0.66 6.62 -1.48
C MET A 68 2.14 6.43 -1.12
N VAL A 69 2.61 5.19 -0.97
CA VAL A 69 4.03 4.94 -0.66
C VAL A 69 4.95 5.35 -1.80
N HIS A 70 4.53 5.20 -3.06
CA HIS A 70 5.30 5.66 -4.22
C HIS A 70 5.46 7.19 -4.22
N GLU A 71 4.38 7.92 -3.99
CA GLU A 71 4.39 9.39 -3.89
C GLU A 71 5.22 9.87 -2.68
N ALA A 72 5.27 9.09 -1.60
CA ALA A 72 6.15 9.32 -0.45
C ALA A 72 7.64 9.01 -0.72
N GLY A 73 7.99 8.48 -1.89
CA GLY A 73 9.38 8.22 -2.30
C GLY A 73 9.87 6.80 -2.07
N ALA A 74 8.97 5.85 -1.74
CA ALA A 74 9.35 4.45 -1.60
C ALA A 74 9.90 3.88 -2.92
N ARG A 75 11.08 3.25 -2.84
CA ARG A 75 11.70 2.51 -3.95
C ARG A 75 11.56 1.00 -3.79
N HIS A 76 11.39 0.54 -2.56
CA HIS A 76 11.25 -0.86 -2.19
C HIS A 76 10.09 -1.00 -1.21
N LEU A 77 9.16 -1.88 -1.55
CA LEU A 77 7.91 -2.08 -0.84
C LEU A 77 7.72 -3.57 -0.57
N LEU A 78 7.22 -3.91 0.61
CA LEU A 78 6.59 -5.20 0.87
C LEU A 78 5.12 -4.94 1.22
N ALA A 79 4.22 -5.45 0.41
CA ALA A 79 2.79 -5.29 0.59
C ALA A 79 2.16 -6.59 1.10
N TYR A 80 1.22 -6.45 2.03
CA TYR A 80 0.42 -7.52 2.61
C TYR A 80 -1.06 -7.16 2.44
N SER A 81 -1.83 -8.11 1.94
CA SER A 81 -3.29 -8.08 1.79
C SER A 81 -3.80 -9.46 2.19
N ASP A 82 -5.04 -9.53 2.69
CA ASP A 82 -5.70 -10.75 3.13
C ASP A 82 -6.58 -11.41 2.06
N SER A 83 -6.65 -10.83 0.85
CA SER A 83 -7.35 -11.38 -0.32
C SER A 83 -6.64 -12.54 -1.01
#